data_AF-A0A257CU24-F1
#
_entry.id   AF-A0A257CU24-F1
#
_cell.length_a   1.000
_cell.length_b   1.000
_cell.length_c   1.000
_cell.angle_alpha   90.00
_cell.angle_beta   90.00
_cell.angle_gamma   90.00
#
_symmetry.space_group_name_H-M   'P 1'
#
loop_
_entity.id
_entity.type
_entity.pdbx_description
1 polymer ?
#
loop_
_entity_poly.entity_id
_entity_poly.type
_entity_poly.pdbx_seq_one_letter_code
_entity_poly.pdbx_strand_id
1 'polypeptide(L)'
;MHDFEVDGSTINEYEKKTTAARRLISVLETALATANQNMQAREVWAVVFGIKPDDGIGICRQLVVLADLVREVERQIKIVLETDHDTYLAGFDQVLVGLSPLNLSHNSITAINQYITPERIARLQFCDLALMGSYGEDSIGLDELAVIDQAAKELFEMVRASVVNVRLRTILLDAIERVRRSIAMYQIHGAKGLRESLQTLVGVAVLERDGLKQTEAATPDLLDKYGKLVYTLDKATGLALKTTELVHKAAPLFDMLTHAVKGMG
;
A
#
# COMPACT_ATOMS: atom_id res chain seq x y z
N MET A 1 -26.58 10.56 -35.40
CA MET A 1 -25.59 11.19 -34.53
C MET A 1 -26.15 11.02 -33.12
N HIS A 2 -25.72 9.97 -32.43
CA HIS A 2 -26.20 9.66 -31.08
C HIS A 2 -25.26 10.40 -30.11
N ASP A 3 -25.79 11.43 -29.47
CA ASP A 3 -25.09 12.12 -28.39
C ASP A 3 -24.98 11.16 -27.19
N PHE A 4 -23.75 10.78 -26.85
CA PHE A 4 -23.44 10.14 -25.58
C PHE A 4 -23.38 11.25 -24.53
N GLU A 5 -24.47 11.43 -23.79
CA GLU A 5 -24.42 12.14 -22.50
C GLU A 5 -23.59 11.28 -21.53
N VAL A 6 -22.37 11.72 -21.24
CA VAL A 6 -21.57 11.14 -20.17
C VAL A 6 -22.12 11.68 -18.84
N ASP A 7 -22.80 10.82 -18.10
CA ASP A 7 -23.33 11.11 -16.78
C ASP A 7 -22.19 11.51 -15.82
N GLY A 8 -22.30 12.71 -15.23
CA GLY A 8 -21.35 13.27 -14.25
C GLY A 8 -21.25 12.47 -12.94
N SER A 9 -22.12 11.49 -12.71
CA SER A 9 -21.98 10.52 -11.61
C SER A 9 -20.79 9.58 -11.80
N THR A 10 -20.46 9.24 -13.05
CA THR A 10 -19.37 8.32 -13.40
C THR A 10 -18.00 8.92 -13.12
N ILE A 11 -17.83 10.23 -13.33
CA ILE A 11 -16.55 10.94 -13.16
C ILE A 11 -16.11 10.95 -11.68
N ASN A 12 -17.07 11.04 -10.75
CA ASN A 12 -16.82 11.01 -9.30
C ASN A 12 -16.55 9.59 -8.78
N GLU A 13 -16.98 8.55 -9.52
CA GLU A 13 -16.71 7.15 -9.20
C GLU A 13 -15.29 6.71 -9.62
N TYR A 14 -14.73 7.32 -10.67
CA TYR A 14 -13.35 7.07 -11.13
C TYR A 14 -12.28 7.72 -10.23
N GLU A 15 -12.59 8.80 -9.50
CA GLU A 15 -11.66 9.37 -8.50
C GLU A 15 -11.47 8.46 -7.27
N LYS A 16 -12.40 7.52 -7.05
CA LYS A 16 -12.38 6.61 -5.90
C LYS A 16 -11.80 5.24 -6.20
N LYS A 17 -11.44 4.93 -7.44
CA LYS A 17 -10.88 3.63 -7.80
C LYS A 17 -9.44 3.77 -8.25
N THR A 18 -8.63 2.77 -7.94
CA THR A 18 -7.23 2.71 -8.33
C THR A 18 -6.85 1.29 -8.74
N THR A 19 -5.77 1.19 -9.50
CA THR A 19 -5.13 -0.07 -9.87
C THR A 19 -3.64 0.06 -9.62
N ALA A 20 -2.90 -1.04 -9.75
CA ALA A 20 -1.44 -1.00 -9.75
C ALA A 20 -0.89 -0.04 -10.83
N ALA A 21 -1.51 0.00 -12.02
CA ALA A 21 -1.09 0.87 -13.11
C ALA A 21 -1.38 2.34 -12.80
N ARG A 22 -2.56 2.66 -12.25
CA ARG A 22 -2.89 4.03 -11.82
C ARG A 22 -1.94 4.55 -10.75
N ARG A 23 -1.60 3.72 -9.76
CA ARG A 23 -0.60 4.03 -8.73
C ARG A 23 0.78 4.33 -9.35
N LEU A 24 1.22 3.48 -10.27
CA LEU A 24 2.49 3.67 -10.98
C LEU A 24 2.49 4.99 -11.77
N ILE A 25 1.43 5.26 -12.53
CA ILE A 25 1.27 6.52 -13.28
C ILE A 25 1.38 7.71 -12.35
N SER A 26 0.64 7.71 -11.23
CA SER A 26 0.65 8.82 -10.27
C SER A 26 2.05 9.11 -9.72
N VAL A 27 2.81 8.07 -9.38
CA VAL A 27 4.20 8.23 -8.89
C VAL A 27 5.12 8.75 -10.00
N LEU A 28 5.00 8.24 -11.22
CA LEU A 28 5.82 8.68 -12.37
C LEU A 28 5.51 10.12 -12.79
N GLU A 29 4.23 10.50 -12.83
CA GLU A 29 3.78 11.86 -13.13
C GLU A 29 4.25 12.84 -12.04
N THR A 30 4.20 12.45 -10.77
CA THR A 30 4.74 13.26 -9.67
C THR A 30 6.25 13.48 -9.84
N ALA A 31 6.99 12.45 -10.23
CA ALA A 31 8.42 12.58 -10.52
C ALA A 31 8.68 13.54 -11.70
N LEU A 32 7.93 13.42 -12.79
CA LEU A 32 8.05 14.32 -13.94
C LEU A 32 7.67 15.77 -13.61
N ALA A 33 6.64 15.98 -12.79
CA ALA A 33 6.20 17.31 -12.35
C ALA A 33 7.20 17.96 -11.38
N THR A 34 7.87 17.14 -10.56
CA THR A 34 8.91 17.59 -9.62
C THR A 34 10.23 17.90 -10.33
N ALA A 35 10.51 17.18 -11.42
CA ALA A 35 11.76 17.31 -12.17
C ALA A 35 11.97 18.71 -12.71
N ASN A 36 13.13 19.30 -12.42
CA ASN A 36 13.66 20.45 -13.14
C ASN A 36 14.99 20.09 -13.82
N GLN A 37 15.41 20.85 -14.83
CA GLN A 37 16.60 20.52 -15.65
C GLN A 37 17.92 20.48 -14.85
N ASN A 38 17.95 21.06 -13.64
CA ASN A 38 19.14 21.16 -12.80
C ASN A 38 19.15 20.14 -11.65
N MET A 39 18.07 19.41 -11.42
CA MET A 39 17.97 18.43 -10.35
C MET A 39 18.65 17.12 -10.70
N GLN A 40 19.32 16.55 -9.70
CA GLN A 40 19.78 15.18 -9.75
C GLN A 40 18.60 14.23 -9.54
N ALA A 41 18.68 13.05 -10.13
CA ALA A 41 17.68 11.99 -9.94
C ALA A 41 17.33 11.74 -8.47
N ARG A 42 18.35 11.69 -7.60
CA ARG A 42 18.17 11.50 -6.15
C ARG A 42 17.30 12.58 -5.49
N GLU A 43 17.38 13.83 -5.93
CA GLU A 43 16.63 14.93 -5.33
C GLU A 43 15.14 14.83 -5.69
N VAL A 44 14.85 14.47 -6.95
CA VAL A 44 13.49 14.26 -7.42
C VAL A 44 12.84 13.09 -6.69
N TRP A 45 13.51 11.93 -6.65
CA TRP A 45 12.98 10.76 -5.97
C TRP A 45 12.86 10.95 -4.44
N ALA A 46 13.77 11.71 -3.83
CA ALA A 46 13.67 12.08 -2.42
C ALA A 46 12.36 12.85 -2.15
N VAL A 47 12.03 13.84 -2.97
CA VAL A 47 10.78 14.61 -2.85
C VAL A 47 9.55 13.71 -3.07
N VAL A 48 9.55 12.91 -4.14
CA VAL A 48 8.44 11.99 -4.48
C VAL A 48 8.15 11.03 -3.32
N PHE A 49 9.18 10.49 -2.67
CA PHE A 49 9.02 9.54 -1.57
C PHE A 49 8.95 10.18 -0.18
N GLY A 50 9.09 11.51 -0.07
CA GLY A 50 9.17 12.20 1.23
C GLY A 50 10.39 11.77 2.07
N ILE A 51 11.47 11.35 1.42
CA ILE A 51 12.72 10.90 2.04
C ILE A 51 13.77 12.02 1.95
N LYS A 52 14.71 12.08 2.89
CA LYS A 52 15.80 13.05 2.80
C LYS A 52 16.74 12.73 1.63
N PRO A 53 17.21 13.72 0.84
CA PRO A 53 18.08 13.47 -0.32
C PRO A 53 19.42 12.81 0.00
N ASP A 54 19.88 12.85 1.24
CA ASP A 54 21.11 12.20 1.72
C ASP A 54 20.89 10.74 2.18
N ASP A 55 19.64 10.31 2.37
CA ASP A 55 19.29 8.92 2.62
C ASP A 55 19.18 8.13 1.31
N GLY A 56 20.34 7.95 0.65
CA GLY A 56 20.44 7.20 -0.61
C GLY A 56 19.93 5.76 -0.48
N ILE A 57 20.11 5.11 0.69
CA ILE A 57 19.63 3.75 0.93
C ILE A 57 18.10 3.72 0.97
N GLY A 58 17.47 4.68 1.65
CA GLY A 58 16.02 4.84 1.67
C GLY A 58 15.44 5.02 0.27
N ILE A 59 16.04 5.89 -0.53
CA ILE A 59 15.62 6.15 -1.91
C ILE A 59 15.78 4.89 -2.78
N CYS A 60 16.92 4.18 -2.70
CA CYS A 60 17.15 2.92 -3.42
C CYS A 60 16.08 1.88 -3.10
N ARG A 61 15.71 1.73 -1.81
CA ARG A 61 14.66 0.79 -1.40
C ARG A 61 13.32 1.14 -2.02
N GLN A 62 12.96 2.42 -2.06
CA GLN A 62 11.70 2.86 -2.67
C GLN A 62 11.68 2.63 -4.19
N LEU A 63 12.79 2.87 -4.88
CA LEU A 63 12.90 2.56 -6.30
C LEU A 63 12.72 1.08 -6.60
N VAL A 64 13.26 0.19 -5.75
CA VAL A 64 13.06 -1.25 -5.88
C VAL A 64 11.57 -1.61 -5.69
N VAL A 65 10.93 -1.02 -4.67
CA VAL A 65 9.49 -1.21 -4.41
C VAL A 65 8.63 -0.70 -5.58
N LEU A 66 8.99 0.43 -6.18
CA LEU A 66 8.33 0.96 -7.38
C LEU A 66 8.56 0.07 -8.61
N ALA A 67 9.75 -0.50 -8.77
CA ALA A 67 10.03 -1.48 -9.84
C ALA A 67 9.21 -2.77 -9.67
N ASP A 68 8.95 -3.20 -8.43
CA ASP A 68 8.04 -4.31 -8.16
C ASP A 68 6.58 -4.00 -8.52
N LEU A 69 6.17 -2.73 -8.42
CA LEU A 69 4.86 -2.27 -8.93
C LEU A 69 4.77 -2.38 -10.46
N VAL A 70 5.84 -2.03 -11.19
CA VAL A 70 5.89 -2.24 -12.66
C VAL A 70 5.68 -3.71 -13.00
N ARG A 71 6.36 -4.61 -12.29
CA ARG A 71 6.20 -6.07 -12.47
C ARG A 71 4.83 -6.57 -12.03
N GLU A 72 4.19 -5.94 -11.05
CA GLU A 72 2.82 -6.25 -10.68
C GLU A 72 1.85 -5.93 -11.79
N VAL A 73 1.95 -4.74 -12.41
CA VAL A 73 1.16 -4.38 -13.59
C VAL A 73 1.38 -5.37 -14.71
N GLU A 74 2.64 -5.73 -15.00
CA GLU A 74 2.99 -6.70 -16.04
C GLU A 74 2.31 -8.07 -15.80
N ARG A 75 2.39 -8.59 -14.58
CA ARG A 75 1.74 -9.86 -14.20
C ARG A 75 0.23 -9.77 -14.34
N GLN A 76 -0.39 -8.68 -13.88
CA GLN A 76 -1.85 -8.53 -13.94
C GLN A 76 -2.33 -8.44 -15.39
N ILE A 77 -1.65 -7.69 -16.25
CA ILE A 77 -1.99 -7.59 -17.68
C ILE A 77 -1.91 -8.94 -18.37
N LYS A 78 -0.86 -9.73 -18.10
CA LYS A 78 -0.72 -11.10 -18.62
C LYS A 78 -1.82 -12.06 -18.16
N ILE A 79 -2.49 -11.77 -17.04
CA ILE A 79 -3.62 -12.55 -16.54
C ILE A 79 -4.92 -12.09 -17.17
N VAL A 80 -5.14 -10.78 -17.30
CA VAL A 80 -6.41 -10.21 -17.81
C VAL A 80 -6.52 -10.35 -19.33
N LEU A 81 -5.42 -10.14 -20.07
CA LEU A 81 -5.42 -10.20 -21.52
C LEU A 81 -5.02 -11.60 -21.98
N GLU A 82 -5.99 -12.35 -22.49
CA GLU A 82 -5.76 -13.70 -23.05
C GLU A 82 -4.86 -13.68 -24.29
N THR A 83 -4.87 -12.58 -25.06
CA THR A 83 -4.02 -12.36 -26.24
C THR A 83 -3.62 -10.87 -26.35
N ASP A 84 -2.49 -10.57 -27.01
CA ASP A 84 -1.97 -9.21 -27.27
C ASP A 84 -1.40 -8.41 -26.06
N HIS A 85 -0.83 -9.10 -25.07
CA HIS A 85 -0.15 -8.41 -23.96
C HIS A 85 1.09 -7.61 -24.42
N ASP A 86 1.73 -7.98 -25.53
CA ASP A 86 2.96 -7.33 -26.00
C ASP A 86 2.72 -5.88 -26.40
N THR A 87 1.55 -5.57 -26.98
CA THR A 87 1.18 -4.20 -27.34
C THR A 87 1.05 -3.31 -26.10
N TYR A 88 0.49 -3.85 -25.00
CA TYR A 88 0.34 -3.12 -23.74
C TYR A 88 1.65 -2.96 -22.98
N LEU A 89 2.47 -4.02 -22.95
CA LEU A 89 3.69 -4.10 -22.15
C LEU A 89 4.93 -3.57 -22.87
N ALA A 90 4.82 -3.28 -24.17
CA ALA A 90 5.93 -2.70 -24.91
C ALA A 90 6.41 -1.41 -24.22
N GLY A 91 7.70 -1.34 -23.89
CA GLY A 91 8.29 -0.20 -23.19
C GLY A 91 8.51 -0.39 -21.69
N PHE A 92 7.99 -1.46 -21.07
CA PHE A 92 8.10 -1.69 -19.61
C PHE A 92 9.55 -1.92 -19.17
N ASP A 93 10.35 -2.64 -19.96
CA ASP A 93 11.77 -2.84 -19.68
C ASP A 93 12.51 -1.50 -19.59
N GLN A 94 12.16 -0.53 -20.44
CA GLN A 94 12.75 0.80 -20.41
C GLN A 94 12.31 1.55 -19.14
N VAL A 95 11.06 1.41 -18.70
CA VAL A 95 10.63 1.96 -17.40
C VAL A 95 11.45 1.36 -16.26
N LEU A 96 11.65 0.04 -16.25
CA LEU A 96 12.50 -0.63 -15.24
C LEU A 96 13.95 -0.14 -15.27
N VAL A 97 14.52 0.07 -16.46
CA VAL A 97 15.85 0.67 -16.61
C VAL A 97 15.87 2.09 -16.03
N GLY A 98 14.85 2.91 -16.28
CA GLY A 98 14.71 4.25 -15.72
C GLY A 98 14.65 4.28 -14.19
N LEU A 99 13.96 3.29 -13.60
CA LEU A 99 13.81 3.12 -12.15
C LEU A 99 15.02 2.46 -11.47
N SER A 100 16.05 2.08 -12.21
CA SER A 100 17.24 1.46 -11.63
C SER A 100 17.91 2.37 -10.59
N PRO A 101 18.19 1.88 -9.37
CA PRO A 101 18.92 2.65 -8.35
C PRO A 101 20.30 3.13 -8.81
N LEU A 102 20.89 2.48 -9.82
CA LEU A 102 22.17 2.88 -10.43
C LEU A 102 22.09 4.27 -11.09
N ASN A 103 20.88 4.76 -11.40
CA ASN A 103 20.69 6.07 -11.99
C ASN A 103 20.73 7.23 -10.97
N LEU A 104 20.80 6.95 -9.66
CA LEU A 104 20.69 7.99 -8.62
C LEU A 104 21.93 8.89 -8.50
N SER A 105 23.12 8.35 -8.72
CA SER A 105 24.38 8.99 -8.28
C SER A 105 24.96 9.98 -9.29
N HIS A 106 24.68 9.81 -10.58
CA HIS A 106 25.39 10.53 -11.65
C HIS A 106 24.48 11.10 -12.74
N ASN A 107 23.21 10.74 -12.77
CA ASN A 107 22.31 11.15 -13.84
C ASN A 107 21.49 12.38 -13.41
N SER A 108 21.43 13.37 -14.31
CA SER A 108 20.37 14.38 -14.26
C SER A 108 19.02 13.69 -14.45
N ILE A 109 17.96 14.24 -13.88
CA ILE A 109 16.61 13.70 -14.08
C ILE A 109 16.23 13.66 -15.57
N THR A 110 16.78 14.57 -16.38
CA THR A 110 16.59 14.58 -17.85
C THR A 110 17.04 13.28 -18.51
N ALA A 111 18.11 12.66 -18.02
CA ALA A 111 18.58 11.36 -18.52
C ALA A 111 17.68 10.19 -18.05
N ILE A 112 16.82 10.39 -17.06
CA ILE A 112 15.80 9.42 -16.65
C ILE A 112 14.50 9.62 -17.45
N ASN A 113 14.17 10.86 -17.81
CA ASN A 113 12.97 11.19 -18.58
C ASN A 113 12.94 10.52 -19.97
N GLN A 114 14.09 10.16 -20.54
CA GLN A 114 14.13 9.36 -21.78
C GLN A 114 13.55 7.95 -21.60
N TYR A 115 13.51 7.44 -20.37
CA TYR A 115 12.95 6.14 -20.00
C TYR A 115 11.47 6.25 -19.58
N ILE A 116 11.04 7.41 -19.08
CA ILE A 116 9.65 7.69 -18.66
C ILE A 116 9.05 8.75 -19.60
N THR A 117 8.68 8.33 -20.80
CA THR A 117 8.14 9.22 -21.84
C THR A 117 6.61 9.31 -21.78
N PRO A 118 5.99 10.39 -22.33
CA PRO A 118 4.54 10.50 -22.41
C PRO A 118 3.87 9.31 -23.11
N GLU A 119 4.52 8.74 -24.13
CA GLU A 119 4.04 7.54 -24.82
C GLU A 119 3.94 6.33 -23.88
N ARG A 120 4.97 6.11 -23.04
CA ARG A 120 4.97 4.99 -22.07
C ARG A 120 3.96 5.22 -20.96
N ILE A 121 3.75 6.47 -20.52
CA ILE A 121 2.68 6.80 -19.58
C ILE A 121 1.30 6.54 -20.21
N ALA A 122 1.08 6.92 -21.46
CA ALA A 122 -0.17 6.62 -22.17
C ALA A 122 -0.43 5.09 -22.26
N ARG A 123 0.61 4.27 -22.48
CA ARG A 123 0.47 2.80 -22.42
C ARG A 123 0.09 2.30 -21.03
N LEU A 124 0.65 2.87 -19.97
CA LEU A 124 0.22 2.57 -18.61
C LEU A 124 -1.23 2.97 -18.35
N GLN A 125 -1.73 4.04 -18.98
CA GLN A 125 -3.15 4.43 -18.88
C GLN A 125 -4.05 3.39 -19.56
N PHE A 126 -3.66 2.82 -20.70
CA PHE A 126 -4.36 1.70 -21.30
C PHE A 126 -4.31 0.44 -20.41
N CYS A 127 -3.18 0.18 -19.74
CA CYS A 127 -3.09 -0.89 -18.76
C CYS A 127 -4.07 -0.67 -17.60
N ASP A 128 -4.14 0.55 -17.05
CA ASP A 128 -5.09 0.88 -15.99
C ASP A 128 -6.54 0.62 -16.41
N LEU A 129 -6.94 1.06 -17.61
CA LEU A 129 -8.28 0.80 -18.15
C LEU A 129 -8.58 -0.70 -18.25
N ALA A 130 -7.62 -1.49 -18.73
CA ALA A 130 -7.77 -2.95 -18.84
C ALA A 130 -7.88 -3.62 -17.46
N LEU A 131 -7.13 -3.12 -16.47
CA LEU A 131 -7.08 -3.70 -15.12
C LEU A 131 -8.28 -3.30 -14.25
N MET A 132 -8.94 -2.18 -14.52
CA MET A 132 -9.99 -1.61 -13.67
C MET A 132 -11.12 -2.62 -13.35
N GLY A 133 -11.50 -3.46 -14.31
CA GLY A 133 -12.58 -4.44 -14.13
C GLY A 133 -12.22 -5.63 -13.22
N SER A 134 -10.95 -6.03 -13.17
CA SER A 134 -10.51 -7.24 -12.46
C SER A 134 -9.66 -6.97 -11.21
N TYR A 135 -8.92 -5.86 -11.23
CA TYR A 135 -7.96 -5.47 -10.20
C TYR A 135 -8.20 -4.06 -9.65
N GLY A 136 -9.30 -3.41 -10.05
CA GLY A 136 -9.72 -2.13 -9.47
C GLY A 136 -10.06 -2.27 -8.00
N GLU A 137 -9.41 -1.48 -7.16
CA GLU A 137 -9.69 -1.34 -5.73
C GLU A 137 -10.21 0.07 -5.43
N ASP A 138 -11.08 0.21 -4.43
CA ASP A 138 -11.48 1.53 -3.97
C ASP A 138 -10.34 2.15 -3.13
N SER A 139 -10.03 3.42 -3.37
CA SER A 139 -9.00 4.17 -2.67
C SER A 139 -9.41 4.42 -1.22
N ILE A 140 -8.49 4.15 -0.29
CA ILE A 140 -8.63 4.44 1.13
C ILE A 140 -8.23 5.90 1.35
N GLY A 141 -9.09 6.67 2.03
CA GLY A 141 -8.86 8.10 2.25
C GLY A 141 -7.68 8.37 3.19
N LEU A 142 -7.04 9.53 3.05
CA LEU A 142 -5.95 9.94 3.94
C LEU A 142 -6.38 9.99 5.41
N ASP A 143 -7.62 10.42 5.68
CA ASP A 143 -8.18 10.44 7.04
C ASP A 143 -8.31 9.02 7.62
N GLU A 144 -8.73 8.05 6.81
CA GLU A 144 -8.82 6.65 7.23
C GLU A 144 -7.43 6.04 7.49
N LEU A 145 -6.46 6.32 6.61
CA LEU A 145 -5.06 5.93 6.81
C LEU A 145 -4.48 6.56 8.09
N ALA A 146 -4.82 7.81 8.39
CA ALA A 146 -4.38 8.49 9.61
C ALA A 146 -4.99 7.84 10.87
N VAL A 147 -6.25 7.41 10.82
CA VAL A 147 -6.89 6.66 11.91
C VAL A 147 -6.17 5.34 12.16
N ILE A 148 -5.80 4.61 11.09
CA ILE A 148 -5.03 3.36 11.19
C ILE A 148 -3.64 3.62 11.79
N ASP A 149 -2.92 4.62 11.30
CA ASP A 149 -1.57 4.97 11.78
C ASP A 149 -1.60 5.37 13.26
N GLN A 150 -2.61 6.15 13.67
CA GLN A 150 -2.80 6.52 15.07
C GLN A 150 -3.07 5.29 15.96
N ALA A 151 -3.92 4.37 15.52
CA ALA A 151 -4.16 3.11 16.25
C ALA A 151 -2.88 2.26 16.37
N ALA A 152 -2.07 2.21 15.30
CA ALA A 152 -0.79 1.50 15.30
C ALA A 152 0.22 2.14 16.27
N LYS A 153 0.31 3.47 16.29
CA LYS A 153 1.17 4.22 17.23
C LYS A 153 0.77 4.00 18.69
N GLU A 154 -0.51 4.08 19.00
CA GLU A 154 -1.02 3.83 20.36
C GLU A 154 -0.68 2.42 20.84
N LEU A 155 -0.89 1.41 19.99
CA LEU A 155 -0.56 0.03 20.31
C LEU A 155 0.95 -0.18 20.45
N PHE A 156 1.75 0.43 19.57
CA PHE A 156 3.22 0.35 19.64
C PHE A 156 3.74 0.84 21.00
N GLU A 157 3.30 2.03 21.42
CA GLU A 157 3.72 2.64 22.68
C GLU A 157 3.29 1.78 23.88
N MET A 158 2.09 1.22 23.84
CA MET A 158 1.59 0.31 24.87
C MET A 158 2.39 -0.99 24.95
N VAL A 159 2.68 -1.65 23.82
CA VAL A 159 3.49 -2.87 23.78
C VAL A 159 4.92 -2.60 24.24
N ARG A 160 5.48 -1.44 23.89
CA ARG A 160 6.82 -1.03 24.32
C ARG A 160 6.91 -0.88 25.84
N ALA A 161 5.90 -0.27 26.45
CA ALA A 161 5.83 0.01 27.88
C ALA A 161 5.32 -1.17 28.73
N SER A 162 4.68 -2.17 28.12
CA SER A 162 4.04 -3.26 28.86
C SER A 162 5.05 -4.28 29.41
N VAL A 163 4.60 -5.04 30.41
CA VAL A 163 5.36 -6.13 31.04
C VAL A 163 5.08 -7.46 30.35
N VAL A 164 4.95 -7.45 29.02
CA VAL A 164 4.82 -8.68 28.22
C VAL A 164 6.15 -9.43 28.17
N ASN A 165 6.07 -10.75 28.02
CA ASN A 165 7.24 -11.57 27.73
C ASN A 165 7.97 -11.03 26.49
N VAL A 166 9.31 -11.02 26.54
CA VAL A 166 10.18 -10.46 25.49
C VAL A 166 9.85 -11.01 24.11
N ARG A 167 9.59 -12.32 23.97
CA ARG A 167 9.26 -12.94 22.69
C ARG A 167 7.96 -12.35 22.11
N LEU A 168 6.90 -12.29 22.90
CA LEU A 168 5.61 -11.73 22.48
C LEU A 168 5.74 -10.25 22.15
N ARG A 169 6.52 -9.49 22.94
CA ARG A 169 6.81 -8.08 22.67
C ARG A 169 7.40 -7.89 21.28
N THR A 170 8.44 -8.66 20.95
CA THR A 170 9.12 -8.57 19.66
C THR A 170 8.16 -8.87 18.52
N ILE A 171 7.39 -9.96 18.62
CA ILE A 171 6.41 -10.35 17.60
C ILE A 171 5.37 -9.24 17.37
N LEU A 172 4.84 -8.66 18.46
CA LEU A 172 3.85 -7.58 18.37
C LEU A 172 4.45 -6.31 17.75
N LEU A 173 5.63 -5.87 18.21
CA LEU A 173 6.29 -4.68 17.67
C LEU A 173 6.63 -4.85 16.19
N ASP A 174 7.10 -6.02 15.77
CA ASP A 174 7.39 -6.32 14.36
C ASP A 174 6.10 -6.30 13.51
N ALA A 175 5.00 -6.85 14.01
CA ALA A 175 3.72 -6.84 13.32
C ALA A 175 3.15 -5.41 13.19
N ILE A 176 3.26 -4.59 14.24
CA ILE A 176 2.82 -3.20 14.22
C ILE A 176 3.68 -2.37 13.26
N GLU A 177 4.99 -2.58 13.24
CA GLU A 177 5.87 -1.86 12.32
C GLU A 177 5.61 -2.24 10.85
N ARG A 178 5.21 -3.49 10.57
CA ARG A 178 4.74 -3.89 9.24
C ARG A 178 3.49 -3.12 8.81
N VAL A 179 2.53 -2.90 9.72
CA VAL A 179 1.35 -2.07 9.45
C VAL A 179 1.77 -0.65 9.08
N ARG A 180 2.61 -0.02 9.91
CA ARG A 180 3.10 1.35 9.69
C ARG A 180 3.84 1.50 8.36
N ARG A 181 4.71 0.52 8.04
CA ARG A 181 5.37 0.45 6.73
C ARG A 181 4.36 0.33 5.59
N SER A 182 3.31 -0.47 5.74
CA SER A 182 2.30 -0.64 4.70
C SER A 182 1.48 0.62 4.46
N ILE A 183 1.19 1.40 5.51
CA ILE A 183 0.57 2.74 5.39
C ILE A 183 1.50 3.68 4.62
N ALA A 184 2.78 3.76 5.02
CA ALA A 184 3.77 4.61 4.36
C ALA A 184 3.97 4.24 2.88
N MET A 185 3.75 2.97 2.53
CA MET A 185 3.89 2.44 1.18
C MET A 185 2.54 2.33 0.44
N TYR A 186 1.46 2.89 0.98
CA TYR A 186 0.11 2.72 0.42
C TYR A 186 0.02 3.21 -1.03
N GLN A 187 0.69 4.30 -1.37
CA GLN A 187 0.74 4.82 -2.75
C GLN A 187 1.34 3.81 -3.74
N ILE A 188 2.19 2.89 -3.27
CA ILE A 188 2.82 1.87 -4.12
C ILE A 188 2.08 0.53 -4.02
N HIS A 189 1.76 0.04 -2.82
CA HIS A 189 1.16 -1.29 -2.62
C HIS A 189 -0.37 -1.32 -2.57
N GLY A 190 -1.02 -0.17 -2.41
CA GLY A 190 -2.48 -0.07 -2.34
C GLY A 190 -3.07 -0.80 -1.14
N ALA A 191 -4.35 -1.16 -1.23
CA ALA A 191 -5.06 -1.81 -0.12
C ALA A 191 -4.57 -3.25 0.13
N LYS A 192 -3.98 -3.90 -0.88
CA LYS A 192 -3.36 -5.21 -0.75
C LYS A 192 -2.24 -5.25 0.30
N GLY A 193 -1.35 -4.27 0.34
CA GLY A 193 -0.26 -4.23 1.33
C GLY A 193 -0.78 -4.11 2.77
N LEU A 194 -1.86 -3.33 2.98
CA LEU A 194 -2.55 -3.24 4.26
C LEU A 194 -3.21 -4.58 4.63
N ARG A 195 -3.78 -5.29 3.65
CA ARG A 195 -4.40 -6.60 3.88
C ARG A 195 -3.38 -7.68 4.26
N GLU A 196 -2.19 -7.68 3.66
CA GLU A 196 -1.10 -8.58 4.06
C GLU A 196 -0.63 -8.31 5.49
N SER A 197 -0.59 -7.04 5.90
CA SER A 197 -0.29 -6.65 7.29
C SER A 197 -1.41 -7.09 8.25
N LEU A 198 -2.67 -6.94 7.86
CA LEU A 198 -3.81 -7.46 8.62
C LEU A 198 -3.73 -8.98 8.81
N GLN A 199 -3.42 -9.74 7.75
CA GLN A 199 -3.24 -11.19 7.84
C GLN A 199 -2.11 -11.54 8.81
N THR A 200 -1.03 -10.76 8.84
CA THR A 200 0.04 -10.92 9.83
C THR A 200 -0.47 -10.71 11.26
N LEU A 201 -1.23 -9.65 11.52
CA LEU A 201 -1.84 -9.41 12.84
C LEU A 201 -2.80 -10.55 13.23
N VAL A 202 -3.68 -10.97 12.33
CA VAL A 202 -4.59 -12.10 12.63
C VAL A 202 -3.79 -13.37 12.93
N GLY A 203 -2.71 -13.64 12.17
CA GLY A 203 -1.80 -14.75 12.42
C GLY A 203 -1.15 -14.69 13.80
N VAL A 204 -0.68 -13.53 14.24
CA VAL A 204 -0.13 -13.33 15.60
C VAL A 204 -1.19 -13.63 16.67
N ALA A 205 -2.42 -13.15 16.48
CA ALA A 205 -3.51 -13.41 17.43
C ALA A 205 -3.83 -14.91 17.58
N VAL A 206 -3.73 -15.66 16.49
CA VAL A 206 -3.94 -17.11 16.48
C VAL A 206 -2.78 -17.85 17.13
N LEU A 207 -1.55 -17.54 16.76
CA LEU A 207 -0.36 -18.28 17.18
C LEU A 207 0.07 -17.97 18.62
N GLU A 208 -0.12 -16.73 19.07
CA GLU A 208 0.32 -16.25 20.39
C GLU A 208 -0.87 -15.99 21.33
N ARG A 209 -1.99 -16.68 21.09
CA ARG A 209 -3.26 -16.53 21.83
C ARG A 209 -3.10 -16.57 23.34
N ASP A 210 -2.37 -17.56 23.85
CA ASP A 210 -2.20 -17.73 25.30
C ASP A 210 -1.33 -16.64 25.91
N GLY A 211 -0.28 -16.21 25.20
CA GLY A 211 0.57 -15.09 25.63
C GLY A 211 -0.20 -13.77 25.66
N LEU A 212 -1.06 -13.55 24.66
CA LEU A 212 -1.96 -12.39 24.60
C LEU A 212 -2.94 -12.36 25.77
N LYS A 213 -3.57 -13.50 26.10
CA LYS A 213 -4.47 -13.61 27.26
C LYS A 213 -3.78 -13.39 28.60
N GLN A 214 -2.58 -13.95 28.78
CA GLN A 214 -1.81 -13.74 30.01
C GLN A 214 -1.42 -12.27 30.21
N THR A 215 -1.28 -11.53 29.11
CA THR A 215 -0.96 -10.10 29.13
C THR A 215 -2.12 -9.24 29.62
N GLU A 216 -3.37 -9.67 29.40
CA GLU A 216 -4.57 -8.92 29.79
C GLU A 216 -4.59 -8.58 31.30
N ALA A 217 -4.14 -9.51 32.14
CA ALA A 217 -4.05 -9.28 33.58
C ALA A 217 -3.03 -8.18 33.96
N ALA A 218 -1.96 -8.04 33.18
CA ALA A 218 -0.88 -7.08 33.44
C ALA A 218 -1.05 -5.76 32.66
N THR A 219 -1.80 -5.77 31.56
CA THR A 219 -2.03 -4.60 30.69
C THR A 219 -3.45 -4.71 30.11
N PRO A 220 -4.48 -4.28 30.89
CA PRO A 220 -5.89 -4.53 30.59
C PRO A 220 -6.37 -3.98 29.23
N ASP A 221 -5.71 -2.96 28.69
CA ASP A 221 -6.11 -2.29 27.45
C ASP A 221 -5.44 -2.84 26.19
N LEU A 222 -4.45 -3.73 26.33
CA LEU A 222 -3.61 -4.16 25.20
C LEU A 222 -4.43 -4.94 24.16
N LEU A 223 -5.29 -5.84 24.61
CA LEU A 223 -6.13 -6.63 23.70
C LEU A 223 -7.17 -5.77 23.00
N ASP A 224 -7.76 -4.80 23.71
CA ASP A 224 -8.72 -3.87 23.11
C ASP A 224 -8.06 -2.97 22.05
N LYS A 225 -6.87 -2.44 22.32
CA LYS A 225 -6.09 -1.66 21.33
C LYS A 225 -5.67 -2.52 20.14
N TYR A 226 -5.29 -3.77 20.40
CA TYR A 226 -4.97 -4.73 19.35
C TYR A 226 -6.19 -5.02 18.46
N GLY A 227 -7.33 -5.33 19.07
CA GLY A 227 -8.60 -5.57 18.39
C GLY A 227 -9.05 -4.36 17.59
N LYS A 228 -8.91 -3.14 18.14
CA LYS A 228 -9.22 -1.89 17.43
C LYS A 228 -8.35 -1.72 16.18
N LEU A 229 -7.04 -1.98 16.26
CA LEU A 229 -6.15 -1.91 15.10
C LEU A 229 -6.58 -2.91 14.02
N VAL A 230 -6.79 -4.18 14.40
CA VAL A 230 -7.25 -5.24 13.49
C VAL A 230 -8.57 -4.85 12.81
N TYR A 231 -9.57 -4.42 13.59
CA TYR A 231 -10.88 -4.03 13.07
C TYR A 231 -10.78 -2.86 12.09
N THR A 232 -9.99 -1.84 12.43
CA THR A 232 -9.83 -0.65 11.56
C THR A 232 -9.17 -1.04 10.23
N LEU A 233 -8.13 -1.89 10.26
CA LEU A 233 -7.51 -2.41 9.04
C LEU A 233 -8.48 -3.28 8.22
N ASP A 234 -9.25 -4.15 8.87
CA ASP A 234 -10.16 -5.05 8.17
C ASP A 234 -11.29 -4.30 7.50
N LYS A 235 -11.88 -3.32 8.19
CA LYS A 235 -12.90 -2.45 7.60
C LYS A 235 -12.36 -1.70 6.37
N ALA A 236 -11.20 -1.08 6.49
CA ALA A 236 -10.60 -0.32 5.39
C ALA A 236 -10.24 -1.23 4.20
N THR A 237 -9.63 -2.39 4.44
CA THR A 237 -9.22 -3.32 3.37
C THR A 237 -10.38 -4.13 2.78
N GLY A 238 -11.39 -4.46 3.59
CA GLY A 238 -12.61 -5.13 3.15
C GLY A 238 -13.41 -4.27 2.18
N LEU A 239 -13.60 -2.99 2.53
CA LEU A 239 -14.23 -2.00 1.66
C LEU A 239 -13.43 -1.81 0.36
N ALA A 240 -12.14 -1.48 0.48
CA ALA A 240 -11.27 -1.19 -0.66
C ALA A 240 -11.17 -2.34 -1.67
N LEU A 241 -10.99 -3.57 -1.18
CA LEU A 241 -10.80 -4.73 -2.05
C LEU A 241 -12.10 -5.45 -2.40
N LYS A 242 -13.26 -4.95 -1.95
CA LYS A 242 -14.58 -5.59 -2.13
C LYS A 242 -14.58 -7.06 -1.70
N THR A 243 -13.82 -7.35 -0.65
CA THR A 243 -13.72 -8.71 -0.09
C THR A 243 -14.54 -8.80 1.18
N THR A 244 -15.06 -9.99 1.49
CA THR A 244 -15.63 -10.23 2.82
C THR A 244 -14.57 -9.96 3.88
N GLU A 245 -14.93 -9.16 4.87
CA GLU A 245 -14.15 -8.87 6.07
C GLU A 245 -13.54 -10.14 6.66
N LEU A 246 -12.21 -10.16 6.86
CA LEU A 246 -11.50 -11.31 7.41
C LEU A 246 -11.86 -11.53 8.87
N VAL A 247 -12.15 -10.44 9.59
CA VAL A 247 -12.52 -10.49 10.99
C VAL A 247 -13.83 -11.25 11.17
N HIS A 248 -14.78 -11.22 10.23
CA HIS A 248 -15.98 -12.05 10.33
C HIS A 248 -15.70 -13.56 10.28
N LYS A 249 -14.69 -14.00 9.53
CA LYS A 249 -14.27 -15.42 9.51
C LYS A 249 -13.39 -15.79 10.71
N ALA A 250 -12.63 -14.84 11.22
CA ALA A 250 -11.83 -14.99 12.43
C ALA A 250 -12.60 -14.59 13.72
N ALA A 251 -13.87 -14.21 13.62
CA ALA A 251 -14.66 -13.63 14.70
C ALA A 251 -14.71 -14.52 15.95
N PRO A 252 -14.83 -15.86 15.85
CA PRO A 252 -14.77 -16.72 17.02
C PRO A 252 -13.46 -16.56 17.80
N LEU A 253 -12.34 -16.29 17.12
CA LEU A 253 -11.03 -16.11 17.74
C LEU A 253 -10.91 -14.74 18.42
N PHE A 254 -11.49 -13.69 17.83
CA PHE A 254 -11.50 -12.34 18.41
C PHE A 254 -12.53 -12.16 19.53
N ASP A 255 -13.70 -12.78 19.43
CA ASP A 255 -14.69 -12.88 20.52
C ASP A 255 -14.13 -13.63 21.74
N MET A 256 -13.14 -14.49 21.51
CA MET A 256 -12.40 -15.20 22.55
C MET A 256 -11.20 -14.42 23.10
N LEU A 257 -10.86 -13.27 22.51
CA LEU A 257 -9.70 -12.43 22.85
C LEU A 257 -10.06 -11.01 23.28
N THR A 258 -11.27 -10.51 22.99
CA THR A 258 -11.66 -9.12 23.27
C THR A 258 -13.17 -8.98 23.50
N HIS A 259 -13.58 -8.10 24.41
CA HIS A 259 -14.96 -7.64 24.51
C HIS A 259 -15.29 -6.54 23.47
N ALA A 260 -14.28 -5.92 22.85
CA ALA A 260 -14.40 -4.76 21.97
C ALA A 260 -15.20 -4.98 20.67
N VAL A 261 -15.22 -6.21 20.10
CA VAL A 261 -15.91 -6.46 18.82
C VAL A 261 -17.44 -6.45 18.97
N LYS A 262 -17.97 -6.72 20.19
CA LYS A 262 -19.42 -6.83 20.42
C LYS A 262 -20.17 -5.50 20.46
N GLY A 263 -19.49 -4.36 20.41
CA GLY A 263 -20.11 -3.02 20.52
C GLY A 263 -19.99 -2.12 19.30
N MET A 264 -19.43 -2.60 18.19
CA MET A 264 -19.08 -1.77 17.02
C MET A 264 -19.82 -2.16 15.73
N GLY A 265 -20.95 -2.87 15.86
CA GLY A 265 -21.89 -3.17 14.76
C GLY A 265 -22.99 -2.13 14.65
#